data_AF-A0A8J7ZLF3-F1
#
_entry.id   AF-A0A8J7ZLF3-F1
#
_cell.length_a   1.000
_cell.length_b   1.000
_cell.length_c   1.000
_cell.angle_alpha   90.00
_cell.angle_beta   90.00
_cell.angle_gamma   90.00
#
_symmetry.space_group_name_H-M   'P 1'
#
loop_
_entity.id
_entity.type
_entity.pdbx_description
1 polymer ?
#
loop_
_entity_poly.entity_id
_entity_poly.type
_entity_poly.pdbx_seq_one_letter_code
_entity_poly.pdbx_strand_id
1 'polypeptide(L)'
;MRTEYVLLGVVGLAVVVGVGVAVGVPGALDPPEDTPERPEQPSRVDLVEMTIGSGQVGGENATLRVRPYLEQRGGPAENVTVLLRAVDQDTGFVVATQRLAYGTLDGDVSRSREGALTVARQGDYDVQAIVFRNGTRLETGVREVSGVGSLTPAYRDTPVQFQDFDAGMPVIEYRIDAVEDGRSTLAVSTYLTNTGARPAEGLELVLTARQNGSNVVADRTTIELDAIGSGKTATPTGDLVVPDDYNYYLDAVLWRDGTVVATARSTANLAPGTGLSVDENTSDGGEEFQAEEFEKTESPQEEPTRAPDEGTTYENSGGQPGFGVVVALVAVAAAALVARTRA
;
A
#
# COMPACT_ATOMS: atom_id res chain seq x y z
N MET A 1 76.03 2.92 94.24
CA MET A 1 76.28 2.26 92.93
C MET A 1 74.88 1.95 92.39
N ARG A 2 74.25 2.78 91.52
CA ARG A 2 74.36 2.78 90.04
C ARG A 2 74.38 1.33 89.49
N THR A 3 73.45 0.82 88.68
CA THR A 3 72.39 1.42 87.85
C THR A 3 71.48 0.29 87.30
N GLU A 4 70.17 0.58 87.08
CA GLU A 4 69.36 0.20 85.87
C GLU A 4 68.68 -1.19 85.77
N TYR A 5 67.49 -1.40 85.17
CA TYR A 5 66.41 -0.56 84.61
C TYR A 5 65.10 -1.39 84.62
N VAL A 6 63.97 -0.69 84.63
CA VAL A 6 62.57 -1.16 84.53
C VAL A 6 62.13 -1.28 83.07
N LEU A 7 61.24 -2.25 82.76
CA LEU A 7 60.20 -2.25 81.70
C LEU A 7 59.36 -3.54 81.87
N LEU A 8 58.16 -3.59 82.46
CA LEU A 8 56.85 -3.00 82.14
C LEU A 8 56.24 -3.50 80.82
N GLY A 9 55.21 -4.34 80.90
CA GLY A 9 54.42 -4.83 79.75
C GLY A 9 53.27 -5.75 80.16
N VAL A 10 52.11 -5.14 80.39
CA VAL A 10 50.84 -5.69 80.88
C VAL A 10 50.21 -6.74 79.95
N VAL A 11 49.86 -7.93 80.46
CA VAL A 11 48.76 -8.76 79.92
C VAL A 11 48.04 -9.42 81.09
N GLY A 12 46.84 -8.93 81.40
CA GLY A 12 45.95 -9.53 82.38
C GLY A 12 44.50 -9.13 82.10
N LEU A 13 43.68 -10.09 81.68
CA LEU A 13 42.25 -10.17 81.98
C LEU A 13 41.76 -11.58 81.57
N ALA A 14 41.67 -12.50 82.53
CA ALA A 14 40.42 -12.90 83.19
C ALA A 14 39.55 -13.84 82.35
N VAL A 15 39.86 -15.13 82.46
CA VAL A 15 39.00 -16.27 82.09
C VAL A 15 38.21 -16.66 83.33
N VAL A 16 36.98 -16.17 83.52
CA VAL A 16 35.97 -16.85 84.36
C VAL A 16 34.55 -16.40 83.95
N VAL A 17 33.65 -17.38 83.95
CA VAL A 17 32.17 -17.32 83.98
C VAL A 17 31.47 -17.39 82.62
N GLY A 18 31.10 -18.62 82.25
CA GLY A 18 30.17 -18.88 81.17
C GLY A 18 29.54 -20.27 81.28
N VAL A 19 28.88 -20.58 82.41
CA VAL A 19 27.99 -21.75 82.53
C VAL A 19 26.74 -21.40 83.33
N GLY A 20 25.64 -21.20 82.60
CA GLY A 20 24.35 -21.84 82.85
C GLY A 20 23.55 -21.48 84.11
N VAL A 21 22.58 -20.56 83.95
CA VAL A 21 21.27 -20.69 84.61
C VAL A 21 20.20 -20.40 83.56
N ALA A 22 19.63 -21.48 83.01
CA ALA A 22 18.41 -21.44 82.21
C ALA A 22 17.21 -21.33 83.16
N VAL A 23 16.52 -20.19 83.14
CA VAL A 23 15.19 -20.03 83.75
C VAL A 23 14.24 -19.63 82.65
N GLY A 24 13.25 -20.48 82.41
CA GLY A 24 12.28 -20.36 81.34
C GLY A 24 11.33 -19.17 81.55
N VAL A 25 11.18 -18.40 80.47
CA VAL A 25 10.01 -17.56 80.23
C VAL A 25 9.31 -18.13 78.99
N PRO A 26 8.07 -18.62 79.09
CA PRO A 26 7.33 -19.08 77.93
C PRO A 26 6.76 -17.84 77.21
N GLY A 27 7.19 -17.58 75.97
CA GLY A 27 6.46 -16.68 75.07
C GLY A 27 7.23 -15.54 74.38
N ALA A 28 8.52 -15.70 74.05
CA ALA A 28 9.20 -14.77 73.14
C ALA A 28 10.18 -15.53 72.25
N LEU A 29 9.65 -16.16 71.20
CA LEU A 29 10.41 -16.44 70.00
C LEU A 29 9.72 -15.65 68.89
N ASP A 30 10.07 -14.38 68.76
CA ASP A 30 9.89 -13.73 67.48
C ASP A 30 10.72 -14.53 66.47
N PRO A 31 10.13 -15.04 65.37
CA PRO A 31 10.93 -15.59 64.30
C PRO A 31 11.91 -14.49 63.85
N PRO A 32 13.14 -14.83 63.43
CA PRO A 32 14.02 -13.84 62.83
C PRO A 32 13.31 -13.22 61.62
N GLU A 33 12.75 -12.03 61.79
CA GLU A 33 12.58 -11.08 60.71
C GLU A 33 13.98 -10.73 60.20
N ASP A 34 14.08 -10.48 58.90
CA ASP A 34 15.32 -10.32 58.15
C ASP A 34 15.97 -11.64 57.74
N THR A 35 15.26 -12.39 56.89
CA THR A 35 15.99 -12.90 55.71
C THR A 35 16.53 -11.65 55.01
N PRO A 36 17.86 -11.44 54.87
CA PRO A 36 18.35 -10.26 54.18
C PRO A 36 17.68 -10.25 52.81
N GLU A 37 16.88 -9.22 52.53
CA GLU A 37 16.34 -8.99 51.20
C GLU A 37 17.51 -9.12 50.24
N ARG A 38 17.44 -10.11 49.34
CA ARG A 38 18.48 -10.32 48.35
C ARG A 38 18.68 -8.96 47.68
N PRO A 39 19.91 -8.41 47.62
CA PRO A 39 20.14 -7.09 47.04
C PRO A 39 19.42 -7.03 45.70
N GLU A 40 18.51 -6.07 45.55
CA GLU A 40 17.76 -5.90 44.31
C GLU A 40 18.77 -5.82 43.17
N GLN A 41 18.78 -6.84 42.30
CA GLN A 41 19.71 -6.85 41.19
C GLN A 41 19.39 -5.65 40.30
N PRO A 42 20.37 -4.83 39.90
CA PRO A 42 20.11 -3.64 39.10
C PRO A 42 19.41 -4.05 37.80
N SER A 43 18.27 -3.40 37.54
CA SER A 43 17.49 -3.62 36.32
C SER A 43 18.30 -3.18 35.10
N ARG A 44 18.52 -4.10 34.16
CA ARG A 44 19.17 -3.84 32.87
C ARG A 44 18.21 -4.20 31.74
N VAL A 45 18.15 -3.35 30.72
CA VAL A 45 17.40 -3.59 29.48
C VAL A 45 18.36 -3.38 28.33
N ASP A 46 18.59 -4.43 27.56
CA ASP A 46 19.52 -4.45 26.43
C ASP A 46 18.74 -4.68 25.13
N LEU A 47 19.10 -3.97 24.06
CA LEU A 47 18.60 -4.26 22.71
C LEU A 47 19.50 -5.33 22.08
N VAL A 48 19.05 -6.58 22.10
CA VAL A 48 19.88 -7.71 21.66
C VAL A 48 19.86 -7.91 20.14
N GLU A 49 18.74 -7.61 19.50
CA GLU A 49 18.58 -7.78 18.06
C GLU A 49 17.54 -6.81 17.50
N MET A 50 17.69 -6.46 16.22
CA MET A 50 16.65 -5.81 15.43
C MET A 50 16.53 -6.50 14.07
N THR A 51 15.36 -7.06 13.78
CA THR A 51 15.04 -7.61 12.46
C THR A 51 14.18 -6.64 11.67
N ILE A 52 14.37 -6.64 10.34
CA ILE A 52 13.66 -5.78 9.41
C ILE A 52 13.18 -6.67 8.26
N GLY A 53 11.88 -6.59 7.97
CA GLY A 53 11.27 -7.25 6.81
C GLY A 53 10.48 -6.25 5.97
N SER A 54 10.07 -6.68 4.78
CA SER A 54 9.17 -5.90 3.93
C SER A 54 7.70 -6.03 4.40
N GLY A 55 6.99 -4.92 4.35
CA GLY A 55 5.54 -4.83 4.48
C GLY A 55 4.89 -4.56 3.12
N GLN A 56 3.91 -3.68 3.09
CA GLN A 56 3.28 -3.24 1.85
C GLN A 56 4.27 -2.42 1.01
N VAL A 57 4.32 -2.71 -0.30
CA VAL A 57 5.18 -2.02 -1.28
C VAL A 57 4.30 -1.40 -2.35
N GLY A 58 4.33 -0.08 -2.45
CA GLY A 58 3.65 0.72 -3.46
C GLY A 58 4.59 1.24 -4.54
N GLY A 59 4.08 2.10 -5.40
CA GLY A 59 4.86 2.69 -6.49
C GLY A 59 5.97 3.61 -5.97
N GLU A 60 5.63 4.46 -4.99
CA GLU A 60 6.52 5.49 -4.48
C GLU A 60 7.07 5.17 -3.09
N ASN A 61 6.37 4.34 -2.31
CA ASN A 61 6.68 4.08 -0.90
C ASN A 61 6.75 2.58 -0.61
N ALA A 62 7.52 2.22 0.42
CA ALA A 62 7.56 0.88 0.98
C ALA A 62 7.43 0.95 2.51
N THR A 63 6.80 -0.06 3.09
CA THR A 63 6.73 -0.22 4.54
C THR A 63 7.81 -1.17 5.03
N LEU A 64 8.65 -0.72 5.96
CA LEU A 64 9.62 -1.54 6.67
C LEU A 64 8.99 -2.04 7.97
N ARG A 65 8.87 -3.36 8.13
CA ARG A 65 8.41 -4.01 9.36
C ARG A 65 9.62 -4.25 10.26
N VAL A 66 9.69 -3.52 11.37
CA VAL A 66 10.85 -3.50 12.26
C VAL A 66 10.49 -4.18 13.59
N ARG A 67 11.27 -5.17 14.01
CA ARG A 67 11.08 -5.88 15.28
C ARG A 67 12.34 -5.80 16.14
N PRO A 68 12.40 -4.87 17.11
CA PRO A 68 13.44 -4.87 18.12
C PRO A 68 13.14 -5.92 19.20
N TYR A 69 14.18 -6.66 19.58
CA TYR A 69 14.17 -7.65 20.67
C TYR A 69 14.88 -7.04 21.86
N LEU A 70 14.14 -6.85 22.95
CA LEU A 70 14.66 -6.36 24.22
C LEU A 70 14.85 -7.53 25.16
N GLU A 71 16.01 -7.61 25.79
CA GLU A 71 16.26 -8.53 26.89
C GLU A 71 16.30 -7.73 28.20
N GLN A 72 15.45 -8.11 29.16
CA GLN A 72 15.50 -7.57 30.51
C GLN A 72 16.25 -8.55 31.40
N ARG A 73 17.15 -8.03 32.25
CA ARG A 73 17.87 -8.80 33.28
C ARG A 73 17.83 -8.09 34.62
N GLY A 74 17.72 -8.85 35.71
CA GLY A 74 17.70 -8.33 37.08
C GLY A 74 16.31 -7.84 37.51
N GLY A 75 16.25 -6.75 38.27
CA GLY A 75 14.98 -6.18 38.75
C GLY A 75 14.07 -5.63 37.64
N PRO A 76 12.77 -5.42 37.91
CA PRO A 76 11.80 -4.97 36.90
C PRO A 76 12.16 -3.62 36.29
N ALA A 77 11.93 -3.48 34.98
CA ALA A 77 12.12 -2.25 34.23
C ALA A 77 10.76 -1.65 33.83
N GLU A 78 10.36 -0.56 34.48
CA GLU A 78 9.09 0.12 34.20
C GLU A 78 9.20 1.12 33.05
N ASN A 79 8.06 1.39 32.40
CA ASN A 79 7.91 2.41 31.34
C ASN A 79 8.96 2.30 30.22
N VAL A 80 9.21 1.07 29.77
CA VAL A 80 10.10 0.81 28.64
C VAL A 80 9.37 1.15 27.34
N THR A 81 10.03 1.97 26.52
CA THR A 81 9.55 2.32 25.17
C THR A 81 10.70 2.25 24.17
N VAL A 82 10.39 1.97 22.91
CA VAL A 82 11.35 2.01 21.81
C VAL A 82 10.89 3.03 20.79
N LEU A 83 11.76 3.96 20.41
CA LEU A 83 11.54 4.86 19.30
C LEU A 83 12.24 4.30 18.06
N LEU A 84 11.45 3.89 17.08
CA LEU A 84 11.90 3.50 15.76
C LEU A 84 12.03 4.76 14.88
N ARG A 85 13.10 4.86 14.11
CA ARG A 85 13.32 5.90 13.09
C ARG A 85 13.85 5.28 11.81
N ALA A 86 13.45 5.83 10.67
CA ALA A 86 14.18 5.65 9.42
C ALA A 86 14.86 6.97 9.08
N VAL A 87 16.17 6.93 8.88
CA VAL A 87 16.98 8.06 8.45
C VAL A 87 17.43 7.79 7.03
N ASP A 88 17.11 8.70 6.12
CA ASP A 88 17.53 8.63 4.72
C ASP A 88 19.05 8.81 4.63
N GLN A 89 19.75 7.88 3.98
CA GLN A 89 21.22 7.88 3.95
C GLN A 89 21.81 9.00 3.08
N ASP A 90 21.08 9.46 2.06
CA ASP A 90 21.54 10.53 1.18
C ASP A 90 21.45 11.91 1.84
N THR A 91 20.36 12.17 2.57
CA THR A 91 20.07 13.48 3.17
C THR A 91 20.39 13.56 4.66
N GLY A 92 20.47 12.41 5.34
CA GLY A 92 20.60 12.32 6.80
C GLY A 92 19.32 12.71 7.56
N PHE A 93 18.18 12.90 6.87
CA PHE A 93 16.94 13.32 7.50
C PHE A 93 16.12 12.14 8.03
N VAL A 94 15.47 12.35 9.17
CA VAL A 94 14.49 11.39 9.70
C VAL A 94 13.22 11.50 8.87
N VAL A 95 12.93 10.47 8.08
CA VAL A 95 11.78 10.45 7.16
C VAL A 95 10.57 9.70 7.73
N ALA A 96 10.80 8.80 8.68
CA ALA A 96 9.73 8.05 9.35
C ALA A 96 10.07 7.83 10.83
N THR A 97 9.05 7.77 11.68
CA THR A 97 9.21 7.50 13.12
C THR A 97 8.00 6.77 13.67
N GLN A 98 8.22 5.83 14.59
CA GLN A 98 7.15 5.19 15.35
C GLN A 98 7.61 4.87 16.78
N ARG A 99 6.73 5.04 17.77
CA ARG A 99 7.03 4.67 19.17
C ARG A 99 6.29 3.39 19.54
N LEU A 100 7.02 2.42 20.10
CA LEU A 100 6.50 1.17 20.63
C LEU A 100 6.52 1.22 22.16
N ALA A 101 5.38 0.92 22.79
CA ALA A 101 5.29 0.81 24.24
C ALA A 101 5.44 -0.65 24.67
N TYR A 102 6.41 -0.94 25.52
CA TYR A 102 6.63 -2.24 26.13
C TYR A 102 6.08 -2.31 27.56
N GLY A 103 5.94 -1.17 28.23
CA GLY A 103 5.42 -1.10 29.60
C GLY A 103 6.45 -1.60 30.60
N THR A 104 6.03 -2.46 31.53
CA THR A 104 6.93 -3.09 32.49
C THR A 104 7.51 -4.38 31.92
N LEU A 105 8.83 -4.53 32.01
CA LEU A 105 9.56 -5.75 31.68
C LEU A 105 10.11 -6.39 32.95
N ASP A 106 9.83 -7.67 33.17
CA ASP A 106 10.20 -8.44 34.35
C ASP A 106 10.49 -9.91 34.02
N GLY A 107 11.11 -10.63 34.97
CA GLY A 107 11.24 -12.09 34.91
C GLY A 107 12.39 -12.62 34.05
N ASP A 108 13.40 -11.80 33.75
CA ASP A 108 14.56 -12.18 32.94
C ASP A 108 14.15 -12.73 31.55
N VAL A 109 13.29 -11.99 30.85
CA VAL A 109 12.68 -12.41 29.58
C VAL A 109 13.11 -11.56 28.38
N SER A 110 13.10 -12.19 27.20
CA SER A 110 13.13 -11.46 25.93
C SER A 110 11.71 -11.08 25.50
N ARG A 111 11.52 -9.82 25.10
CA ARG A 111 10.26 -9.30 24.52
C ARG A 111 10.52 -8.63 23.18
N SER A 112 9.60 -8.84 22.24
CA SER A 112 9.58 -8.14 20.97
C SER A 112 8.18 -7.60 20.65
N ARG A 113 8.13 -6.52 19.88
CA ARG A 113 6.93 -5.95 19.28
C ARG A 113 7.29 -5.47 17.87
N GLU A 114 6.37 -5.62 16.93
CA GLU A 114 6.56 -5.12 15.57
C GLU A 114 6.10 -3.67 15.45
N GLY A 115 6.90 -2.86 14.75
CA GLY A 115 6.53 -1.55 14.23
C GLY A 115 6.59 -1.51 12.71
N ALA A 116 6.04 -0.46 12.13
CA ALA A 116 5.99 -0.18 10.70
C ALA A 116 6.51 1.25 10.44
N LEU A 117 7.51 1.37 9.56
CA LEU A 117 8.03 2.64 9.08
C LEU A 117 7.78 2.74 7.57
N THR A 118 7.00 3.72 7.13
CA THR A 118 6.77 3.96 5.70
C THR A 118 7.81 4.94 5.19
N VAL A 119 8.56 4.52 4.16
CA VAL A 119 9.67 5.27 3.56
C VAL A 119 9.49 5.34 2.05
N ALA A 120 10.20 6.26 1.39
CA ALA A 120 10.21 6.28 -0.07
C ALA A 120 10.89 5.02 -0.63
N ARG A 121 10.49 4.56 -1.81
CA ARG A 121 11.01 3.33 -2.39
C ARG A 121 12.43 3.52 -2.93
N GLN A 122 12.75 4.70 -3.44
CA GLN A 122 14.02 4.98 -4.14
C GLN A 122 15.16 5.41 -3.20
N GLY A 123 15.18 4.92 -1.96
CA GLY A 123 16.16 5.34 -0.97
C GLY A 123 16.77 4.16 -0.21
N ASP A 124 17.92 4.45 0.40
CA ASP A 124 18.59 3.59 1.38
C ASP A 124 18.47 4.25 2.75
N TYR A 125 18.31 3.44 3.80
CA TYR A 125 17.92 3.93 5.12
C TYR A 125 18.74 3.33 6.25
N ASP A 126 19.14 4.19 7.19
CA ASP A 126 19.54 3.78 8.53
C ASP A 126 18.30 3.66 9.41
N VAL A 127 17.90 2.42 9.69
CA VAL A 127 16.82 2.15 10.63
C VAL A 127 17.39 2.10 12.04
N GLN A 128 16.86 2.93 12.93
CA GLN A 128 17.32 3.06 14.32
C GLN A 128 16.23 2.61 15.29
N ALA A 129 16.62 1.86 16.32
CA ALA A 129 15.79 1.58 17.49
C ALA A 129 16.44 2.18 18.73
N ILE A 130 15.81 3.21 19.29
CA ILE A 130 16.30 3.93 20.47
C ILE A 130 15.47 3.50 21.68
N VAL A 131 16.09 2.84 22.65
CA VAL A 131 15.41 2.34 23.85
C VAL A 131 15.39 3.43 24.92
N PHE A 132 14.22 3.64 25.52
CA PHE A 132 14.01 4.55 26.64
C PHE A 132 13.42 3.79 27.83
N ARG A 133 13.84 4.17 29.03
CA ARG A 133 13.21 3.81 30.30
C ARG A 133 12.92 5.08 31.08
N ASN A 134 11.67 5.28 31.51
CA ASN A 134 11.26 6.50 32.22
C ASN A 134 11.69 7.80 31.52
N GLY A 135 11.70 7.80 30.18
CA GLY A 135 12.13 8.94 29.35
C GLY A 135 13.65 9.11 29.18
N THR A 136 14.48 8.35 29.90
CA THR A 136 15.93 8.35 29.72
C THR A 136 16.34 7.36 28.63
N ARG A 137 17.15 7.82 27.66
CA ARG A 137 17.72 6.97 26.61
C ARG A 137 18.73 6.00 27.23
N LEU A 138 18.58 4.71 26.94
CA LEU A 138 19.48 3.65 27.42
C LEU A 138 20.48 3.26 26.32
N GLU A 139 19.97 2.86 25.16
CA GLU A 139 20.74 2.25 24.08
C GLU A 139 20.17 2.64 22.71
N THR A 140 20.97 2.46 21.65
CA THR A 140 20.52 2.59 20.27
C THR A 140 21.13 1.53 19.38
N GLY A 141 20.28 0.75 18.72
CA GLY A 141 20.68 -0.14 17.63
C GLY A 141 20.43 0.53 16.29
N VAL A 142 21.32 0.29 15.33
CA VAL A 142 21.22 0.79 13.95
C VAL A 142 21.36 -0.40 13.01
N ARG A 143 20.54 -0.44 11.96
CA ARG A 143 20.66 -1.39 10.86
C ARG A 143 20.42 -0.68 9.54
N GLU A 144 21.35 -0.85 8.63
CA GLU A 144 21.22 -0.37 7.26
C GLU A 144 20.23 -1.25 6.49
N VAL A 145 19.39 -0.58 5.70
CA VAL A 145 18.50 -1.17 4.72
C VAL A 145 18.77 -0.50 3.39
N SER A 146 19.41 -1.23 2.48
CA SER A 146 19.68 -0.77 1.13
C SER A 146 18.83 -1.50 0.09
N GLY A 147 18.65 -0.87 -1.07
CA GLY A 147 17.96 -1.46 -2.20
C GLY A 147 16.44 -1.57 -2.04
N VAL A 148 15.81 -0.69 -1.25
CA VAL A 148 14.33 -0.66 -1.12
C VAL A 148 13.65 -0.52 -2.49
N GLY A 149 14.33 0.13 -3.45
CA GLY A 149 13.88 0.33 -4.82
C GLY A 149 13.63 -0.96 -5.59
N SER A 150 14.32 -2.04 -5.20
CA SER A 150 14.23 -3.37 -5.80
C SER A 150 13.02 -4.17 -5.34
N LEU A 151 12.32 -3.72 -4.28
CA LEU A 151 11.10 -4.36 -3.83
C LEU A 151 10.02 -4.21 -4.91
N THR A 152 9.48 -5.34 -5.37
CA THR A 152 8.39 -5.38 -6.34
C THR A 152 7.11 -4.83 -5.68
N PRO A 153 6.52 -3.75 -6.23
CA PRO A 153 5.23 -3.27 -5.75
C PRO A 153 4.15 -4.33 -5.93
N ALA A 154 3.16 -4.36 -5.03
CA ALA A 154 2.11 -5.37 -5.07
C ALA A 154 1.36 -5.44 -6.42
N TYR A 155 1.23 -4.30 -7.12
CA TYR A 155 0.60 -4.25 -8.44
C TYR A 155 1.48 -4.84 -9.57
N ARG A 156 2.80 -4.89 -9.39
CA ARG A 156 3.71 -5.60 -10.31
C ARG A 156 3.82 -7.08 -9.98
N ASP A 157 3.36 -7.48 -8.80
CA ASP A 157 3.34 -8.87 -8.33
C ASP A 157 1.95 -9.52 -8.55
N THR A 158 1.29 -9.18 -9.66
CA THR A 158 0.14 -9.96 -10.14
C THR A 158 0.69 -11.15 -10.92
N PRO A 159 0.42 -12.40 -10.49
CA PRO A 159 0.89 -13.58 -11.21
C PRO A 159 0.04 -13.93 -12.44
N VAL A 160 -0.99 -13.13 -12.73
CA VAL A 160 -1.89 -13.32 -13.86
C VAL A 160 -1.31 -12.62 -15.08
N GLN A 161 -1.14 -13.39 -16.14
CA GLN A 161 -0.60 -12.92 -17.41
C GLN A 161 -1.51 -13.35 -18.56
N PHE A 162 -1.49 -12.57 -19.64
CA PHE A 162 -2.05 -13.04 -20.90
C PHE A 162 -1.24 -14.24 -21.39
N GLN A 163 -1.93 -15.29 -21.83
CA GLN A 163 -1.29 -16.48 -22.35
C GLN A 163 -0.69 -16.16 -23.73
N ASP A 164 0.63 -16.26 -23.80
CA ASP A 164 1.33 -16.35 -25.08
C ASP A 164 1.41 -17.82 -25.50
N PHE A 165 1.14 -18.08 -26.78
CA PHE A 165 1.11 -19.42 -27.34
C PHE A 165 2.26 -19.58 -28.32
N ASP A 166 3.16 -20.54 -28.05
CA ASP A 166 4.33 -20.84 -28.90
C ASP A 166 3.97 -21.16 -30.36
N ALA A 167 2.71 -21.49 -30.65
CA ALA A 167 2.20 -21.79 -31.98
C ALA A 167 1.86 -20.55 -32.83
N GLY A 168 2.17 -19.34 -32.36
CA GLY A 168 1.84 -18.08 -33.06
C GLY A 168 0.34 -17.78 -33.07
N MET A 169 -0.41 -18.32 -32.11
CA MET A 169 -1.82 -17.95 -31.94
C MET A 169 -1.91 -16.52 -31.40
N PRO A 170 -2.86 -15.70 -31.86
CA PRO A 170 -3.09 -14.39 -31.31
C PRO A 170 -3.41 -14.46 -29.80
N VAL A 171 -2.86 -13.52 -29.04
CA VAL A 171 -3.14 -13.40 -27.59
C VAL A 171 -4.58 -12.96 -27.33
N ILE A 172 -5.18 -12.28 -28.31
CA ILE A 172 -6.60 -11.88 -28.33
C ILE A 172 -7.21 -12.45 -29.61
N GLU A 173 -8.27 -13.23 -29.44
CA GLU A 173 -9.07 -13.82 -30.51
C GLU A 173 -10.37 -13.05 -30.66
N TYR A 174 -10.94 -13.06 -31.87
CA TYR A 174 -12.27 -12.54 -32.09
C TYR A 174 -13.05 -13.42 -33.07
N ARG A 175 -14.37 -13.40 -32.92
CA ARG A 175 -15.33 -13.95 -33.87
C ARG A 175 -16.34 -12.87 -34.21
N ILE A 176 -16.80 -12.85 -35.46
CA ILE A 176 -17.93 -12.03 -35.87
C ILE A 176 -19.22 -12.78 -35.51
N ASP A 177 -20.02 -12.19 -34.63
CA ASP A 177 -21.26 -12.78 -34.12
C ASP A 177 -22.47 -12.36 -34.93
N ALA A 178 -22.49 -11.10 -35.34
CA ALA A 178 -23.53 -10.50 -36.16
C ALA A 178 -22.96 -9.37 -37.02
N VAL A 179 -23.62 -9.11 -38.16
CA VAL A 179 -23.35 -7.96 -39.02
C VAL A 179 -24.70 -7.36 -39.39
N GLU A 180 -24.97 -6.15 -38.88
CA GLU A 180 -26.25 -5.46 -38.99
C GLU A 180 -26.01 -3.95 -39.13
N ASP A 181 -26.73 -3.30 -40.05
CA ASP A 181 -26.69 -1.83 -40.25
C ASP A 181 -25.28 -1.21 -40.37
N GLY A 182 -24.37 -1.88 -41.09
CA GLY A 182 -22.99 -1.41 -41.29
C GLY A 182 -22.10 -1.54 -40.04
N ARG A 183 -22.49 -2.41 -39.10
CA ARG A 183 -21.72 -2.71 -37.89
C ARG A 183 -21.56 -4.20 -37.69
N SER A 184 -20.36 -4.59 -37.27
CA SER A 184 -20.02 -5.93 -36.83
C SER A 184 -20.02 -6.01 -35.30
N THR A 185 -20.71 -7.00 -34.75
CA THR A 185 -20.54 -7.41 -33.35
C THR A 185 -19.43 -8.45 -33.26
N LEU A 186 -18.37 -8.13 -32.54
CA LEU A 186 -17.21 -8.99 -32.33
C LEU A 186 -17.26 -9.60 -30.94
N ALA A 187 -17.36 -10.93 -30.84
CA ALA A 187 -17.07 -11.63 -29.58
C ALA A 187 -15.56 -11.74 -29.42
N VAL A 188 -14.98 -10.95 -28.53
CA VAL A 188 -13.53 -10.85 -28.30
C VAL A 188 -13.16 -11.61 -27.04
N SER A 189 -12.21 -12.54 -27.15
CA SER A 189 -11.76 -13.38 -26.04
C SER A 189 -10.26 -13.33 -25.84
N THR A 190 -9.84 -13.49 -24.57
CA THR A 190 -8.43 -13.60 -24.19
C THR A 190 -8.21 -14.81 -23.29
N TYR A 191 -6.96 -15.17 -23.05
CA TYR A 191 -6.59 -16.25 -22.13
C TYR A 191 -5.73 -15.67 -21.02
N LEU A 192 -6.19 -15.79 -19.76
CA LEU A 192 -5.52 -15.24 -18.59
C LEU A 192 -5.09 -16.37 -17.66
N THR A 193 -3.79 -16.60 -17.53
CA THR A 193 -3.24 -17.69 -16.71
C THR A 193 -2.67 -17.13 -15.42
N ASN A 194 -3.13 -17.66 -14.28
CA ASN A 194 -2.54 -17.38 -12.97
C ASN A 194 -1.35 -18.31 -12.73
N THR A 195 -0.13 -17.77 -12.82
CA THR A 195 1.13 -18.51 -12.60
C THR A 195 1.53 -18.60 -11.12
N GLY A 196 0.76 -18.00 -10.23
CA GLY A 196 1.08 -17.84 -8.82
C GLY A 196 0.54 -18.98 -7.97
N ALA A 197 1.02 -19.05 -6.72
CA ALA A 197 0.67 -20.12 -5.78
C ALA A 197 -0.69 -19.95 -5.07
N ARG A 198 -1.41 -18.84 -5.32
CA ARG A 198 -2.70 -18.53 -4.67
C ARG A 198 -3.72 -18.07 -5.73
N PRO A 199 -5.04 -18.19 -5.45
CA PRO A 199 -6.07 -17.59 -6.29
C PRO A 199 -5.84 -16.09 -6.47
N ALA A 200 -6.17 -15.59 -7.66
CA ALA A 200 -6.07 -14.19 -8.01
C ALA A 200 -7.48 -13.60 -8.13
N GLU A 201 -7.80 -12.66 -7.25
CA GLU A 201 -9.11 -12.01 -7.13
C GLU A 201 -9.01 -10.51 -7.49
N GLY A 202 -10.18 -9.84 -7.56
CA GLY A 202 -10.30 -8.40 -7.77
C GLY A 202 -9.78 -7.95 -9.13
N LEU A 203 -9.99 -8.77 -10.16
CA LEU A 203 -9.48 -8.54 -11.50
C LEU A 203 -10.57 -7.96 -12.39
N GLU A 204 -10.20 -6.99 -13.21
CA GLU A 204 -11.07 -6.39 -14.22
C GLU A 204 -10.36 -6.38 -15.57
N LEU A 205 -11.01 -6.86 -16.62
CA LEU A 205 -10.49 -6.84 -17.98
C LEU A 205 -11.22 -5.78 -18.80
N VAL A 206 -10.47 -4.86 -19.38
CA VAL A 206 -10.99 -3.87 -20.32
C VAL A 206 -10.56 -4.26 -21.73
N LEU A 207 -11.52 -4.49 -22.61
CA LEU A 207 -11.33 -4.74 -24.03
C LEU A 207 -11.69 -3.49 -24.82
N THR A 208 -10.87 -3.10 -25.78
CA THR A 208 -11.08 -1.88 -26.59
C THR A 208 -10.78 -2.17 -28.06
N ALA A 209 -11.69 -1.77 -28.95
CA ALA A 209 -11.45 -1.74 -30.38
C ALA A 209 -11.08 -0.31 -30.79
N ARG A 210 -9.91 -0.16 -31.41
CA ARG A 210 -9.41 1.12 -31.91
C ARG A 210 -9.25 1.06 -33.41
N GLN A 211 -9.92 1.95 -34.13
CA GLN A 211 -9.83 2.01 -35.59
C GLN A 211 -8.40 2.35 -36.01
N ASN A 212 -7.90 1.60 -36.98
CA ASN A 212 -6.58 1.79 -37.53
C ASN A 212 -6.54 2.97 -38.51
N GLY A 213 -5.57 3.87 -38.32
CA GLY A 213 -5.40 5.07 -39.14
C GLY A 213 -5.83 6.35 -38.41
N SER A 214 -6.94 6.34 -37.68
CA SER A 214 -7.43 7.49 -36.89
C SER A 214 -7.13 7.39 -35.39
N ASN A 215 -6.85 6.18 -34.88
CA ASN A 215 -6.73 5.88 -33.46
C ASN A 215 -8.01 6.16 -32.63
N VAL A 216 -9.17 6.32 -33.27
CA VAL A 216 -10.46 6.49 -32.59
C VAL A 216 -10.86 5.18 -31.92
N VAL A 217 -11.33 5.26 -30.67
CA VAL A 217 -11.91 4.10 -29.98
C VAL A 217 -13.31 3.90 -30.53
N ALA A 218 -13.53 2.81 -31.26
CA ALA A 218 -14.82 2.47 -31.83
C ALA A 218 -15.75 1.90 -30.77
N ASP A 219 -15.23 1.02 -29.91
CA ASP A 219 -15.98 0.52 -28.77
C ASP A 219 -15.05 0.05 -27.64
N ARG A 220 -15.64 -0.06 -26.44
CA ARG A 220 -14.98 -0.56 -25.23
C ARG A 220 -15.97 -1.29 -24.35
N THR A 221 -15.55 -2.45 -23.85
CA THR A 221 -16.27 -3.20 -22.83
C THR A 221 -15.37 -3.51 -21.63
N THR A 222 -15.99 -3.69 -20.47
CA THR A 222 -15.33 -4.01 -19.20
C THR A 222 -15.95 -5.28 -18.63
N ILE A 223 -15.11 -6.22 -18.21
CA ILE A 223 -15.49 -7.53 -17.69
C ILE A 223 -14.90 -7.68 -16.29
N GLU A 224 -15.76 -7.82 -15.28
CA GLU A 224 -15.33 -8.24 -13.95
C GLU A 224 -15.00 -9.75 -13.97
N LEU A 225 -13.83 -10.11 -13.46
CA LEU A 225 -13.35 -11.49 -13.49
C LEU A 225 -13.52 -12.16 -12.12
N ASP A 226 -14.04 -13.38 -12.15
CA ASP A 226 -14.02 -14.27 -11.00
C ASP A 226 -12.58 -14.61 -10.58
N ALA A 227 -12.45 -15.14 -9.37
CA ALA A 227 -11.18 -15.61 -8.84
C ALA A 227 -10.52 -16.65 -9.75
N ILE A 228 -9.33 -16.34 -10.30
CA ILE A 228 -8.57 -17.29 -11.11
C ILE A 228 -7.70 -18.14 -10.17
N GLY A 229 -8.03 -19.43 -10.04
CA GLY A 229 -7.27 -20.35 -9.20
C GLY A 229 -5.79 -20.48 -9.60
N SER A 230 -4.94 -20.90 -8.67
CA SER A 230 -3.51 -21.15 -8.92
C SER A 230 -3.31 -22.16 -10.07
N GLY A 231 -2.48 -21.81 -11.06
CA GLY A 231 -2.21 -22.63 -12.24
C GLY A 231 -3.40 -22.81 -13.19
N LYS A 232 -4.47 -22.02 -13.03
CA LYS A 232 -5.65 -22.06 -13.90
C LYS A 232 -5.61 -20.93 -14.92
N THR A 233 -6.27 -21.18 -16.04
CA THR A 233 -6.50 -20.22 -17.11
C THR A 233 -7.97 -19.89 -17.17
N ALA A 234 -8.30 -18.60 -17.18
CA ALA A 234 -9.63 -18.10 -17.49
C ALA A 234 -9.69 -17.63 -18.95
N THR A 235 -10.86 -17.76 -19.56
CA THR A 235 -11.10 -17.33 -20.95
C THR A 235 -12.27 -16.34 -20.99
N PRO A 236 -12.08 -15.09 -20.52
CA PRO A 236 -13.14 -14.09 -20.57
C PRO A 236 -13.41 -13.68 -22.02
N THR A 237 -14.69 -13.47 -22.31
CA THR A 237 -15.21 -13.01 -23.59
C THR A 237 -16.08 -11.78 -23.37
N GLY A 238 -15.93 -10.77 -24.21
CA GLY A 238 -16.81 -9.61 -24.23
C GLY A 238 -17.09 -9.14 -25.66
N ASP A 239 -18.24 -8.50 -25.83
CA ASP A 239 -18.68 -8.03 -27.13
C ASP A 239 -18.19 -6.60 -27.39
N LEU A 240 -17.72 -6.35 -28.61
CA LEU A 240 -17.40 -5.03 -29.13
C LEU A 240 -18.18 -4.80 -30.43
N VAL A 241 -18.89 -3.68 -30.53
CA VAL A 241 -19.66 -3.33 -31.73
C VAL A 241 -18.94 -2.24 -32.50
N VAL A 242 -18.50 -2.55 -33.71
CA VAL A 242 -17.65 -1.65 -34.51
C VAL A 242 -18.20 -1.52 -35.94
N PRO A 243 -17.98 -0.40 -36.65
CA PRO A 243 -18.23 -0.34 -38.09
C PRO A 243 -17.50 -1.46 -38.85
N ASP A 244 -18.16 -2.09 -39.81
CA ASP A 244 -17.64 -3.30 -40.48
C ASP A 244 -16.65 -3.03 -41.62
N ASP A 245 -16.51 -1.76 -42.03
CA ASP A 245 -15.67 -1.34 -43.15
C ASP A 245 -14.21 -1.00 -42.78
N TYR A 246 -13.76 -1.23 -41.53
CA TYR A 246 -12.40 -0.87 -41.09
C TYR A 246 -11.63 -2.02 -40.44
N ASN A 247 -10.31 -1.84 -40.38
CA ASN A 247 -9.44 -2.67 -39.57
C ASN A 247 -9.21 -2.03 -38.19
N TYR A 248 -9.06 -2.87 -37.16
CA TYR A 248 -8.99 -2.43 -35.76
C TYR A 248 -7.77 -3.04 -35.05
N TYR A 249 -7.18 -2.27 -34.14
CA TYR A 249 -6.41 -2.85 -33.05
C TYR A 249 -7.36 -3.26 -31.93
N LEU A 250 -7.23 -4.50 -31.48
CA LEU A 250 -7.88 -5.01 -30.28
C LEU A 250 -6.91 -4.90 -29.12
N ASP A 251 -7.21 -4.04 -28.16
CA ASP A 251 -6.43 -3.82 -26.94
C ASP A 251 -7.10 -4.51 -25.76
N ALA A 252 -6.32 -5.25 -24.98
CA ALA A 252 -6.76 -5.83 -23.71
C ALA A 252 -5.90 -5.27 -22.57
N VAL A 253 -6.54 -4.72 -21.54
CA VAL A 253 -5.89 -4.16 -20.35
C VAL A 253 -6.45 -4.85 -19.12
N LEU A 254 -5.60 -5.57 -18.39
CA LEU A 254 -5.94 -6.20 -17.13
C LEU A 254 -5.65 -5.24 -15.98
N TRP A 255 -6.64 -5.05 -15.11
CA TRP A 255 -6.58 -4.23 -13.92
C TRP A 255 -6.74 -5.08 -12.67
N ARG A 256 -6.13 -4.62 -11.58
CA ARG A 256 -6.38 -5.07 -10.21
C ARG A 256 -6.40 -3.85 -9.31
N ASP A 257 -7.48 -3.67 -8.55
CA ASP A 257 -7.63 -2.59 -7.57
C ASP A 257 -7.22 -1.20 -8.13
N GLY A 258 -7.64 -0.90 -9.36
CA GLY A 258 -7.34 0.37 -10.04
C GLY A 258 -5.93 0.50 -10.61
N THR A 259 -5.12 -0.57 -10.64
CA THR A 259 -3.80 -0.56 -11.27
C THR A 259 -3.73 -1.49 -12.47
N VAL A 260 -3.13 -1.02 -13.58
CA VAL A 260 -2.82 -1.86 -14.74
C VAL A 260 -1.74 -2.88 -14.38
N VAL A 261 -2.05 -4.15 -14.55
CA VAL A 261 -1.16 -5.26 -14.22
C VAL A 261 -0.63 -6.00 -15.46
N ALA A 262 -1.39 -5.99 -16.56
CA ALA A 262 -0.95 -6.55 -17.84
C ALA A 262 -1.66 -5.88 -19.02
N THR A 263 -1.04 -5.94 -20.20
CA THR A 263 -1.63 -5.47 -21.46
C THR A 263 -1.33 -6.44 -22.60
N ALA A 264 -2.26 -6.62 -23.53
CA ALA A 264 -2.05 -7.34 -24.78
C ALA A 264 -2.69 -6.60 -25.95
N ARG A 265 -2.21 -6.89 -27.16
CA ARG A 265 -2.72 -6.32 -28.41
C ARG A 265 -2.81 -7.39 -29.50
N SER A 266 -3.85 -7.31 -30.30
CA SER A 266 -4.04 -8.08 -31.54
C SER A 266 -4.69 -7.18 -32.60
N THR A 267 -4.96 -7.72 -33.78
CA THR A 267 -5.64 -7.01 -34.88
C THR A 267 -6.92 -7.72 -35.28
N ALA A 268 -7.92 -6.93 -35.68
CA ALA A 268 -9.12 -7.41 -36.37
C ALA A 268 -9.18 -6.81 -37.77
N ASN A 269 -9.09 -7.67 -38.77
CA ASN A 269 -9.08 -7.28 -40.17
C ASN A 269 -10.47 -7.51 -40.77
N LEU A 270 -11.35 -6.50 -40.70
CA LEU A 270 -12.70 -6.57 -41.26
C LEU A 270 -12.77 -5.96 -42.66
N ALA A 271 -11.92 -4.98 -42.98
CA ALA A 271 -11.91 -4.31 -44.28
C ALA A 271 -11.25 -5.18 -45.37
N PRO A 272 -11.82 -5.23 -46.59
CA PRO A 272 -11.22 -5.92 -47.72
C PRO A 272 -9.97 -5.19 -48.25
N GLY A 273 -8.78 -5.71 -47.98
CA GLY A 273 -7.51 -5.10 -48.43
C GLY A 273 -6.28 -5.70 -47.77
N THR A 274 -5.16 -4.95 -47.73
CA THR A 274 -3.97 -5.35 -46.97
C THR A 274 -4.30 -5.33 -45.48
N GLY A 275 -4.38 -6.50 -44.85
CA GLY A 275 -4.67 -6.61 -43.42
C GLY A 275 -3.56 -6.04 -42.54
N LEU A 276 -3.91 -5.72 -41.29
CA LEU A 276 -2.98 -5.29 -40.25
C LEU A 276 -2.24 -6.48 -39.63
N SER A 277 -0.94 -6.28 -39.48
CA SER A 277 -0.08 -7.04 -38.57
C SER A 277 0.11 -6.25 -37.26
N VAL A 278 0.35 -6.93 -36.14
CA VAL A 278 0.51 -6.30 -34.81
C VAL A 278 1.67 -5.28 -34.78
N ASP A 279 2.69 -5.46 -35.63
CA ASP A 279 3.89 -4.62 -35.72
C ASP A 279 3.85 -3.53 -36.82
N GLU A 280 2.75 -3.43 -37.58
CA GLU A 280 2.64 -2.44 -38.66
C GLU A 280 1.88 -1.20 -38.20
N ASN A 281 2.53 -0.04 -38.26
CA ASN A 281 1.87 1.27 -38.28
C ASN A 281 1.71 1.69 -39.75
N THR A 282 0.74 1.13 -40.46
CA THR A 282 0.55 1.47 -41.87
C THR A 282 -0.03 2.88 -41.99
N SER A 283 0.75 3.81 -42.54
CA SER A 283 0.31 5.18 -42.87
C SER A 283 -0.26 5.30 -44.29
N ASP A 284 -0.34 4.19 -45.03
CA ASP A 284 -0.69 4.20 -46.45
C ASP A 284 -1.96 3.37 -46.72
N GLY A 285 -3.07 4.06 -47.01
CA GLY A 285 -4.13 3.55 -47.90
C GLY A 285 -5.44 3.01 -47.31
N GLY A 286 -5.80 3.34 -46.06
CA GLY A 286 -7.14 3.02 -45.53
C GLY A 286 -8.21 4.00 -46.04
N GLU A 287 -9.46 3.53 -46.17
CA GLU A 287 -10.61 4.35 -46.58
C GLU A 287 -10.71 5.70 -45.84
N GLU A 288 -11.34 6.70 -46.48
CA GLU A 288 -11.56 8.02 -45.87
C GLU A 288 -12.31 7.84 -44.54
N PHE A 289 -11.66 8.19 -43.42
CA PHE A 289 -12.24 8.12 -42.09
C PHE A 289 -13.54 8.95 -42.02
N GLN A 290 -14.66 8.31 -41.65
CA GLN A 290 -15.96 8.94 -41.46
C GLN A 290 -16.33 8.96 -39.97
N ALA A 291 -16.31 10.13 -39.35
CA ALA A 291 -16.50 10.26 -37.90
C ALA A 291 -17.90 9.82 -37.45
N GLU A 292 -18.90 9.97 -38.32
CA GLU A 292 -20.31 9.69 -38.09
C GLU A 292 -20.58 8.20 -37.78
N GLU A 293 -19.75 7.29 -38.32
CA GLU A 293 -19.87 5.85 -38.10
C GLU A 293 -19.44 5.42 -36.69
N PHE A 294 -18.72 6.28 -35.96
CA PHE A 294 -18.23 6.02 -34.60
C PHE A 294 -19.12 6.62 -33.51
N GLU A 295 -20.21 7.29 -33.87
CA GLU A 295 -21.18 7.79 -32.90
C GLU A 295 -21.94 6.63 -32.25
N LYS A 296 -22.06 6.64 -30.92
CA LYS A 296 -22.88 5.67 -30.21
C LYS A 296 -24.35 5.94 -30.50
N THR A 297 -24.99 5.03 -31.22
CA THR A 297 -26.45 5.02 -31.33
C THR A 297 -27.02 4.71 -29.95
N GLU A 298 -27.48 5.72 -29.21
CA GLU A 298 -28.32 5.49 -28.03
C GLU A 298 -29.58 4.78 -28.52
N SER A 299 -29.74 3.50 -28.18
CA SER A 299 -31.01 2.81 -28.41
C SER A 299 -32.11 3.63 -27.72
N PRO A 300 -33.20 3.99 -28.40
CA PRO A 300 -34.31 4.66 -27.75
C PRO A 300 -34.76 3.79 -26.59
N GLN A 301 -34.53 4.24 -25.37
CA GLN A 301 -35.04 3.61 -24.18
C GLN A 301 -36.56 3.59 -24.36
N GLU A 302 -37.16 2.40 -24.43
CA GLU A 302 -38.61 2.24 -24.48
C GLU A 302 -39.19 3.01 -23.29
N GLU A 303 -39.78 4.18 -23.56
CA GLU A 303 -40.53 4.90 -22.55
C GLU A 303 -41.63 3.97 -22.04
N PRO A 304 -41.76 3.77 -20.71
CA PRO A 304 -42.86 2.99 -20.19
C PRO A 304 -44.14 3.74 -20.54
N THR A 305 -45.02 3.09 -21.31
CA THR A 305 -46.35 3.58 -21.68
C THR A 305 -47.09 4.04 -20.42
N ARG A 306 -47.09 5.35 -20.17
CA ARG A 306 -47.85 5.97 -19.10
C ARG A 306 -49.28 6.14 -19.61
N ALA A 307 -50.23 5.49 -18.94
CA ALA A 307 -51.65 5.73 -19.12
C ALA A 307 -51.97 7.25 -18.98
N PRO A 308 -52.97 7.77 -19.70
CA PRO A 308 -53.21 9.20 -19.79
C PRO A 308 -53.69 9.74 -18.45
N ASP A 309 -52.92 10.66 -17.87
CA ASP A 309 -53.38 11.48 -16.75
C ASP A 309 -53.95 12.77 -17.32
N GLU A 310 -55.23 13.01 -17.03
CA GLU A 310 -55.94 14.21 -17.42
C GLU A 310 -55.42 15.41 -16.63
N GLY A 311 -55.02 16.46 -17.36
CA GLY A 311 -55.11 17.83 -16.89
C GLY A 311 -53.83 18.41 -16.28
N THR A 312 -53.08 19.16 -17.08
CA THR A 312 -52.89 20.61 -16.86
C THR A 312 -52.17 21.22 -18.06
N THR A 313 -52.85 22.15 -18.72
CA THR A 313 -52.30 23.03 -19.74
C THR A 313 -51.22 23.92 -19.15
N TYR A 314 -50.01 23.89 -19.70
CA TYR A 314 -49.13 25.07 -19.72
C TYR A 314 -48.40 25.17 -21.05
N GLU A 315 -48.36 26.41 -21.51
CA GLU A 315 -48.12 26.85 -22.87
C GLU A 315 -46.68 26.71 -23.34
N ASN A 316 -46.58 26.56 -24.65
CA ASN A 316 -45.38 26.64 -25.48
C ASN A 316 -44.60 27.94 -25.25
N SER A 317 -43.29 27.87 -25.01
CA SER A 317 -42.36 29.00 -25.21
C SER A 317 -40.92 28.49 -25.26
N GLY A 318 -40.34 28.47 -26.47
CA GLY A 318 -38.90 28.30 -26.68
C GLY A 318 -38.10 29.43 -26.02
N GLY A 319 -36.94 29.08 -25.46
CA GLY A 319 -36.05 30.03 -24.80
C GLY A 319 -34.67 29.45 -24.55
N GLN A 320 -33.72 29.82 -25.41
CA GLN A 320 -32.29 29.55 -25.33
C GLN A 320 -31.70 30.10 -24.02
N PRO A 321 -30.75 29.42 -23.33
CA PRO A 321 -30.25 29.88 -22.03
C PRO A 321 -29.38 31.14 -22.18
N GLY A 322 -29.94 32.30 -21.83
CA GLY A 322 -29.28 33.59 -21.92
C GLY A 322 -28.65 34.03 -20.60
N PHE A 323 -27.32 33.98 -20.48
CA PHE A 323 -26.54 34.71 -19.47
C PHE A 323 -26.28 36.18 -19.91
N GLY A 324 -27.29 36.86 -20.44
CA GLY A 324 -27.11 38.12 -21.19
C GLY A 324 -27.29 39.43 -20.42
N VAL A 325 -28.01 39.44 -19.29
CA VAL A 325 -28.46 40.72 -18.69
C VAL A 325 -27.67 41.12 -17.43
N VAL A 326 -27.16 40.15 -16.66
CA VAL A 326 -26.42 40.45 -15.42
C VAL A 326 -25.02 41.00 -15.71
N VAL A 327 -24.36 40.52 -16.77
CA VAL A 327 -23.01 40.99 -17.15
C VAL A 327 -23.03 42.45 -17.68
N ALA A 328 -24.10 42.84 -18.37
CA ALA A 328 -24.23 44.20 -18.91
C ALA A 328 -24.36 45.27 -17.79
N LEU A 329 -25.05 44.96 -16.69
CA LEU A 329 -25.21 45.91 -15.58
C LEU A 329 -23.91 46.07 -14.76
N VAL A 330 -23.11 45.02 -14.62
CA VAL A 330 -21.79 45.10 -13.95
C VAL A 330 -20.80 45.93 -14.75
N ALA A 331 -20.81 45.82 -16.09
CA ALA A 331 -19.93 46.61 -16.96
C ALA A 331 -20.23 48.12 -16.89
N VAL A 332 -21.50 48.51 -16.81
CA VAL A 332 -21.91 49.93 -16.70
C VAL A 332 -21.54 50.51 -15.32
N ALA A 333 -21.67 49.72 -14.24
CA ALA A 333 -21.27 50.16 -12.90
C ALA A 333 -19.74 50.36 -12.78
N ALA A 334 -18.95 49.49 -13.41
CA ALA A 334 -17.49 49.60 -13.42
C ALA A 334 -17.01 50.84 -14.20
N ALA A 335 -17.63 51.14 -15.35
CA ALA A 335 -17.29 52.32 -16.14
C ALA A 335 -17.60 53.65 -15.42
N ALA A 336 -18.71 53.72 -14.67
CA ALA A 336 -19.08 54.90 -13.89
C ALA A 336 -18.14 55.16 -12.70
N LEU A 337 -17.60 54.11 -12.08
CA LEU A 337 -16.65 54.21 -10.96
C LEU A 337 -15.27 54.69 -11.41
N VAL A 338 -14.81 54.29 -12.60
CA VAL A 338 -13.53 54.75 -13.17
C VAL A 338 -13.62 56.19 -13.66
N ALA A 339 -14.77 56.63 -14.16
CA ALA A 339 -14.98 58.03 -14.55
C ALA A 339 -14.97 58.99 -13.35
N ARG A 340 -15.42 58.53 -12.17
CA ARG A 340 -15.50 59.37 -10.96
C ARG A 340 -14.17 59.54 -10.22
N THR A 341 -13.17 58.70 -10.48
CA THR A 341 -11.83 58.82 -9.88
C THR A 341 -10.84 59.59 -10.75
N ARG A 342 -11.28 60.06 -11.93
CA ARG A 342 -10.49 60.90 -12.85
C ARG A 342 -11.11 62.29 -13.10
N ALA A 343 -12.13 62.67 -12.33
CA ALA A 343 -12.71 64.01 -12.29
C ALA A 343 -12.41 64.68 -10.95
#